data_AF-A0A4Y2WU52-F1
#
_entry.id   AF-A0A4Y2WU52-F1
#
_cell.length_a   1.000
_cell.length_b   1.000
_cell.length_c   1.000
_cell.angle_alpha   90.00
_cell.angle_beta   90.00
_cell.angle_gamma   90.00
#
_symmetry.space_group_name_H-M   'P 1'
#
loop_
_entity.id
_entity.type
_entity.pdbx_description
1 polymer ?
#
loop_
_entity_poly.entity_id
_entity_poly.type
_entity_poly.pdbx_seq_one_letter_code
_entity_poly.pdbx_strand_id
1 'polypeptide(L)'
;MQNLKDRIDPIEYEKFTKDGYFTIRRADKFWSGIWSNQTIEQTLMETMKSSGGLPRGLGITESILTQWTLGMIHLHNICEEVEKYCNITSVTSEQHVDMRPSRIVRGNEDVEKLMQ
;
A
#
# COMPACT_ATOMS: atom_id res chain seq x y z
N MET A 1 6.29 18.57 -2.65
CA MET A 1 6.58 18.60 -4.10
C MET A 1 7.60 19.67 -4.51
N GLN A 2 7.69 20.84 -3.86
CA GLN A 2 8.55 21.95 -4.33
C GLN A 2 10.07 21.67 -4.38
N ASN A 3 10.60 20.69 -3.63
CA ASN A 3 12.03 20.33 -3.63
C ASN A 3 12.30 18.91 -4.16
N LEU A 4 11.34 18.32 -4.90
CA LEU A 4 11.49 16.94 -5.38
C LEU A 4 12.62 16.81 -6.41
N LYS A 5 12.79 17.85 -7.24
CA LYS A 5 13.82 17.91 -8.28
C LYS A 5 15.25 17.79 -7.73
N ASP A 6 15.47 18.25 -6.49
CA ASP A 6 16.80 18.29 -5.87
C ASP A 6 17.14 16.99 -5.13
N ARG A 7 16.19 16.06 -5.02
CA ARG A 7 16.33 14.82 -4.24
C ARG A 7 16.23 13.55 -5.06
N ILE A 8 15.46 13.56 -6.15
CA ILE A 8 15.25 12.40 -7.01
C ILE A 8 16.26 12.42 -8.17
N ASP A 9 16.58 11.24 -8.71
CA ASP A 9 17.41 11.16 -9.90
C ASP A 9 16.78 11.97 -11.07
N PRO A 10 17.56 12.75 -11.84
CA PRO A 10 17.02 13.59 -12.91
C PRO A 10 16.20 12.81 -13.95
N ILE A 11 16.57 11.56 -14.25
CA ILE A 11 15.86 10.71 -15.21
C ILE A 11 14.51 10.28 -14.61
N GLU A 12 14.49 9.92 -13.33
CA GLU A 12 13.24 9.58 -12.63
C GLU A 12 12.33 10.80 -12.47
N TYR A 13 12.90 11.98 -12.22
CA TYR A 13 12.13 13.23 -12.19
C TYR A 13 11.42 13.50 -13.52
N GLU A 14 12.11 13.27 -14.64
CA GLU A 14 11.56 13.46 -15.97
C GLU A 14 10.45 12.44 -16.27
N LYS A 15 10.68 11.15 -15.99
CA LYS A 15 9.66 10.10 -16.14
C LYS A 15 8.44 10.36 -15.25
N PHE A 16 8.68 10.84 -14.04
CA PHE A 16 7.63 11.19 -13.10
C PHE A 16 6.82 12.38 -13.64
N THR A 17 7.45 13.50 -13.98
CA THR A 17 6.76 14.75 -14.31
C THR A 17 6.24 14.86 -15.74
N LYS A 18 7.01 14.38 -16.73
CA LYS A 18 6.68 14.53 -18.16
C LYS A 18 6.03 13.29 -18.74
N ASP A 19 6.54 12.11 -18.41
CA ASP A 19 6.02 10.85 -18.96
C ASP A 19 4.80 10.35 -18.18
N GLY A 20 4.48 10.98 -17.05
CA GLY A 20 3.27 10.72 -16.27
C GLY A 20 3.27 9.37 -15.56
N TYR A 21 4.43 8.80 -15.25
CA TYR A 21 4.58 7.45 -14.68
C TYR A 21 3.92 7.27 -13.30
N PHE A 22 3.54 8.36 -12.62
CA PHE A 22 2.75 8.32 -11.39
C PHE A 22 1.24 8.12 -11.61
N THR A 23 0.79 8.21 -12.87
CA THR A 23 -0.61 8.26 -13.23
C THR A 23 -1.08 6.91 -13.74
N ILE A 24 -1.99 6.28 -13.01
CA ILE A 24 -2.61 5.02 -13.41
C ILE A 24 -3.92 5.35 -14.15
N ARG A 25 -4.09 4.81 -15.36
CA ARG A 25 -5.34 4.94 -16.14
C ARG A 25 -6.11 3.64 -16.06
N ARG A 26 -7.31 3.67 -15.45
CA ARG A 26 -8.21 2.50 -15.36
C ARG A 26 -9.14 2.37 -16.57
N ALA A 27 -9.22 3.40 -17.41
CA ALA A 27 -10.02 3.43 -18.63
C ALA A 27 -9.35 4.32 -19.67
N ASP A 28 -9.53 4.03 -20.96
CA ASP A 28 -8.98 4.85 -22.04
C ASP A 28 -9.89 6.05 -22.34
N LYS A 29 -9.97 6.98 -21.38
CA LYS A 29 -10.65 8.28 -21.54
C LYS A 29 -9.62 9.40 -21.44
N PHE A 30 -9.87 10.51 -22.14
CA PHE A 30 -8.93 11.63 -22.27
C PHE A 30 -8.43 12.20 -20.93
N TRP A 31 -9.25 12.15 -19.87
CA TRP A 31 -8.89 12.53 -18.49
C TRP A 31 -9.32 11.44 -17.51
N SER A 32 -8.54 10.36 -17.42
CA SER A 32 -8.80 9.22 -16.52
C SER A 32 -7.62 8.86 -15.62
N GLY A 33 -6.63 9.74 -15.56
CA GLY A 33 -5.43 9.53 -14.79
C GLY A 33 -5.64 9.78 -13.30
N ILE A 34 -5.45 8.74 -12.49
CA ILE A 34 -5.46 8.85 -11.03
C ILE A 34 -4.05 8.59 -10.49
N TRP A 35 -3.68 9.29 -9.43
CA TRP A 35 -2.40 9.06 -8.77
C TRP A 35 -2.31 7.63 -8.26
N SER A 36 -1.11 7.05 -8.27
CA SER A 36 -0.87 5.70 -7.74
C SER A 36 -1.38 5.54 -6.30
N ASN A 37 -1.08 6.50 -5.42
CA ASN A 37 -1.61 6.50 -4.05
C ASN A 37 -3.13 6.59 -4.01
N GLN A 38 -3.74 7.45 -4.84
CA GLN A 38 -5.19 7.59 -4.92
C GLN A 38 -5.85 6.30 -5.43
N THR A 39 -5.19 5.61 -6.36
CA THR A 39 -5.63 4.31 -6.89
C THR A 39 -5.62 3.27 -5.79
N ILE A 40 -4.51 3.15 -5.07
CA ILE A 40 -4.36 2.30 -3.90
C ILE A 40 -5.46 2.62 -2.88
N GLU A 41 -5.72 3.89 -2.59
CA GLU A 41 -6.76 4.24 -1.64
C GLU A 41 -8.17 3.86 -2.11
N GLN A 42 -8.53 4.15 -3.36
CA GLN A 42 -9.88 3.90 -3.89
C GLN A 42 -10.15 2.44 -4.29
N THR A 43 -9.12 1.65 -4.59
CA THR A 43 -9.29 0.24 -4.99
C THR A 43 -8.91 -0.73 -3.90
N LEU A 44 -7.83 -0.44 -3.19
CA LEU A 44 -7.24 -1.32 -2.20
C LEU A 44 -7.70 -0.93 -0.78
N MET A 45 -7.69 0.35 -0.41
CA MET A 45 -8.04 0.76 0.96
C MET A 45 -9.55 0.96 1.16
N GLU A 46 -10.29 1.36 0.13
CA GLU A 46 -11.74 1.61 0.22
C GLU A 46 -12.52 0.33 0.50
N THR A 47 -12.10 -0.80 -0.08
CA THR A 47 -12.63 -2.15 0.20
C THR A 47 -12.44 -2.56 1.67
N MET A 48 -11.51 -1.92 2.39
CA MET A 48 -11.23 -2.13 3.81
C MET A 48 -11.96 -1.12 4.72
N LYS A 49 -12.05 0.14 4.27
CA LYS A 49 -12.53 1.28 5.06
C LYS A 49 -14.06 1.40 5.10
N SER A 50 -14.80 0.79 4.17
CA SER A 50 -16.26 0.70 4.28
C SER A 50 -16.62 0.01 5.60
N SER A 51 -17.42 0.67 6.43
CA SER A 51 -17.71 0.29 7.83
C SER A 51 -18.05 -1.20 8.00
N GLY A 52 -17.09 -2.00 8.49
CA GLY A 52 -17.28 -3.44 8.74
C GLY A 52 -16.01 -4.32 8.63
N GLY A 53 -15.00 -3.89 7.87
CA GLY A 53 -13.77 -4.65 7.61
C GLY A 53 -13.97 -5.84 6.66
N LEU A 54 -12.85 -6.46 6.24
CA LEU A 54 -12.75 -7.58 5.27
C LEU A 54 -13.81 -8.69 5.36
N PRO A 55 -14.36 -9.09 6.52
CA PRO A 55 -15.24 -10.26 6.57
C PRO A 55 -16.73 -9.94 6.67
N ARG A 56 -17.19 -8.68 6.80
CA ARG A 56 -18.62 -8.41 7.02
C ARG A 56 -19.25 -7.58 5.91
N GLY A 57 -19.69 -8.27 4.87
CA GLY A 57 -20.90 -7.88 4.14
C GLY A 57 -20.76 -7.48 2.68
N LEU A 58 -19.56 -7.52 2.08
CA LEU A 58 -19.36 -6.99 0.71
C LEU A 58 -19.18 -8.03 -0.41
N GLY A 59 -19.61 -9.29 -0.21
CA GLY A 59 -19.51 -10.31 -1.27
C GLY A 59 -18.08 -10.55 -1.78
N ILE A 60 -17.07 -10.29 -0.95
CA ILE A 60 -15.65 -10.50 -1.26
C ILE A 60 -15.43 -12.02 -1.34
N THR A 61 -15.04 -12.51 -2.51
CA THR A 61 -14.66 -13.91 -2.69
C THR A 61 -13.39 -14.23 -1.93
N GLU A 62 -13.26 -15.47 -1.44
CA GLU A 62 -12.05 -15.94 -0.75
C GLU A 62 -10.78 -15.68 -1.56
N SER A 63 -10.83 -15.77 -2.89
CA SER A 63 -9.70 -15.46 -3.78
C SER A 63 -9.19 -14.01 -3.63
N ILE A 64 -10.09 -13.04 -3.48
CA ILE A 64 -9.73 -11.62 -3.30
C ILE A 64 -9.16 -11.43 -1.90
N LEU A 65 -9.72 -12.10 -0.90
CA LEU A 65 -9.20 -12.11 0.47
C LEU A 65 -7.77 -12.68 0.49
N THR A 66 -7.52 -13.83 -0.11
CA THR A 66 -6.20 -14.46 -0.19
C THR A 66 -5.19 -13.60 -0.95
N GLN A 67 -5.59 -13.03 -2.09
CA GLN A 67 -4.73 -12.12 -2.85
C GLN A 67 -4.37 -10.87 -2.03
N TRP A 68 -5.29 -10.34 -1.21
CA TRP A 68 -4.99 -9.23 -0.30
C TRP A 68 -4.08 -9.63 0.85
N THR A 69 -4.36 -10.75 1.53
CA THR A 69 -3.53 -11.25 2.63
C THR A 69 -2.08 -11.46 2.19
N LEU A 70 -1.88 -12.06 1.02
CA LEU A 70 -0.54 -12.28 0.47
C LEU A 70 0.08 -10.99 -0.11
N GLY A 71 -0.74 -10.14 -0.75
CA GLY A 71 -0.29 -8.89 -1.35
C GLY A 71 0.17 -7.85 -0.32
N MET A 72 -0.49 -7.78 0.83
CA MET A 72 -0.12 -6.86 1.92
C MET A 72 1.28 -7.14 2.49
N ILE A 73 1.69 -8.41 2.56
CA ILE A 73 3.04 -8.80 3.00
C ILE A 73 4.10 -8.26 2.03
N HIS A 74 3.84 -8.33 0.73
CA HIS A 74 4.76 -7.81 -0.29
C HIS A 74 4.77 -6.27 -0.30
N LEU A 75 3.60 -5.65 -0.17
CA LEU A 75 3.47 -4.20 -0.13
C LEU A 75 4.18 -3.61 1.09
N HIS A 76 4.14 -4.29 2.24
CA HIS A 76 4.89 -3.92 3.43
C HIS A 76 6.38 -3.75 3.13
N ASN A 77 7.01 -4.74 2.49
CA ASN A 77 8.44 -4.70 2.19
C ASN A 77 8.78 -3.53 1.24
N ILE A 78 7.89 -3.25 0.27
CA ILE A 78 8.07 -2.10 -0.63
C ILE A 78 7.96 -0.79 0.15
N CYS A 79 6.95 -0.64 1.02
CA CYS A 79 6.80 0.55 1.86
C CYS A 79 8.01 0.77 2.76
N GLU A 80 8.55 -0.29 3.37
CA GLU A 80 9.74 -0.21 4.22
C GLU A 80 10.97 0.28 3.44
N GLU A 81 11.19 -0.24 2.22
CA GLU A 81 12.32 0.20 1.39
C GLU A 81 12.13 1.64 0.87
N VAL A 82 10.89 2.05 0.57
CA VAL A 82 10.57 3.44 0.19
C VAL A 82 10.79 4.40 1.36
N GLU A 83 10.42 4.00 2.57
CA GLU A 83 10.69 4.74 3.80
C GLU A 83 12.20 4.94 4.01
N LYS A 84 12.97 3.85 3.94
CA LYS A 84 14.44 3.87 4.01
C LYS A 84 15.03 4.79 2.95
N TYR A 85 14.59 4.69 1.70
CA TYR A 85 15.04 5.54 0.59
C TYR A 85 14.77 7.03 0.84
N CYS A 86 13.60 7.36 1.40
CA CYS A 86 13.24 8.74 1.73
C CYS A 86 13.92 9.26 3.01
N ASN A 87 14.68 8.41 3.71
CA ASN A 87 15.24 8.66 5.05
C ASN A 87 14.15 9.08 6.05
N ILE A 88 12.96 8.50 5.90
CA ILE A 88 11.80 8.66 6.79
C ILE A 88 11.66 7.31 7.48
N THR A 89 11.58 7.28 8.81
CA THR A 89 11.36 6.03 9.54
C THR A 89 10.08 6.16 10.34
N SER A 90 9.05 5.40 9.95
CA SER A 90 7.78 5.34 10.68
C SER A 90 7.96 4.46 11.93
N VAL A 91 8.64 4.97 12.97
CA VAL A 91 8.95 4.20 14.20
C VAL A 91 7.81 4.23 15.21
N THR A 92 6.90 5.21 15.13
CA THR A 92 5.91 5.42 16.18
C THR A 92 4.72 4.48 16.02
N SER A 93 4.40 3.79 17.12
CA SER A 93 3.32 2.79 17.20
C SER A 93 1.90 3.35 16.95
N GLU A 94 1.78 4.67 16.82
CA GLU A 94 0.56 5.39 16.47
C GLU A 94 0.32 5.45 14.97
N GLN A 95 1.38 5.38 14.14
CA GLN A 95 1.26 5.35 12.68
C GLN A 95 1.20 3.91 12.15
N HIS A 96 1.84 2.96 12.82
CA HIS A 96 1.81 1.53 12.47
C HIS A 96 1.49 0.65 13.69
N VAL A 97 0.22 0.67 14.12
CA VAL A 97 -0.26 -0.12 15.28
C VAL A 97 -0.02 -1.63 15.09
N ASP A 98 -0.06 -2.11 13.84
CA ASP A 98 0.14 -3.52 13.51
C ASP A 98 1.61 -3.96 13.52
N MET A 99 2.56 -3.01 13.47
CA MET A 99 4.00 -3.27 13.61
C MET A 99 4.47 -3.32 15.06
N ARG A 100 3.55 -3.19 16.02
CA ARG A 100 3.90 -3.34 17.43
C ARG A 100 4.48 -4.72 17.67
N PRO A 101 5.55 -4.86 18.46
CA PRO A 101 6.16 -6.17 18.77
C PRO A 101 5.12 -7.20 19.26
N SER A 102 4.14 -6.75 20.06
CA SER A 102 3.05 -7.60 20.53
C SER A 102 2.12 -8.11 19.43
N ARG A 103 1.89 -7.32 18.37
CA ARG A 103 1.07 -7.72 17.21
C ARG A 103 1.82 -8.66 16.29
N ILE A 104 3.12 -8.43 16.08
CA ILE A 104 4.00 -9.33 15.32
C ILE A 104 4.09 -10.69 15.98
N VAL A 105 4.35 -10.73 17.30
CA VAL A 105 4.42 -11.98 18.08
C VAL A 105 3.13 -12.78 17.94
N ARG A 106 1.97 -12.13 18.15
CA ARG A 106 0.68 -12.78 17.99
C ARG A 106 0.41 -13.24 16.55
N GLY A 107 0.82 -12.46 15.54
CA GLY A 107 0.71 -12.84 14.14
C GLY A 107 1.48 -14.13 13.84
N ASN A 108 2.70 -14.25 14.36
CA ASN A 108 3.49 -15.47 14.24
C ASN A 108 2.82 -16.66 14.95
N GLU A 109 2.30 -16.47 16.17
CA GLU A 109 1.55 -17.51 16.88
C GLU A 109 0.29 -17.97 16.12
N ASP A 110 -0.39 -17.06 15.42
CA ASP A 110 -1.57 -17.38 14.64
C ASP A 110 -1.21 -18.13 13.33
N VAL A 111 -0.07 -17.84 12.72
CA VAL A 111 0.47 -18.60 11.57
C VAL A 111 0.77 -20.05 11.97
N GLU A 112 1.38 -20.27 13.14
CA GLU A 112 1.66 -21.61 13.66
C GLU A 112 0.39 -22.45 13.83
N LYS A 113 -0.73 -21.83 14.23
CA LYS A 113 -2.04 -22.52 14.36
C LYS A 113 -2.62 -22.95 13.02
N LEU A 114 -2.26 -22.29 11.92
CA LEU A 114 -2.71 -22.64 10.57
C LEU A 114 -1.90 -23.79 9.95
N MET A 115 -0.74 -24.11 10.53
CA MET A 115 0.12 -25.20 10.08
C MET A 115 -0.14 -26.53 10.82
N GLN A 116 -1.08 -26.55 11.78
CA GLN A 116 -1.58 -27.73 12.49
C GLN A 116 -2.85 -28.28 11.84
#